data_AF-A0A520R8S6-F1
#
_entry.id   AF-A0A520R8S6-F1
#
_cell.length_a   1.000
_cell.length_b   1.000
_cell.length_c   1.000
_cell.angle_alpha   90.00
_cell.angle_beta   90.00
_cell.angle_gamma   90.00
#
_symmetry.space_group_name_H-M   'P 1'
#
loop_
_entity.id
_entity.type
_entity.pdbx_description
1 polymer ?
#
loop_
_entity_poly.entity_id
_entity_poly.type
_entity_poly.pdbx_seq_one_letter_code
_entity_poly.pdbx_strand_id
1 'polypeptide(L)'
;VRVGSVDDGIRAALKAEHNYKHTSIIHSHDVNHMTAMARALDTTLFIKNGPCGAGLGLGGEGYLSFSIATPTGEGVTNPKTFTRVRRCVMVDNLRIY
;
A
#
# COMPACT_ATOMS: atom_id res chain seq x y z
N VAL A 1 -10.27 19.89 -7.72
CA VAL A 1 -9.36 21.07 -7.85
C VAL A 1 -8.68 20.96 -9.20
N ARG A 2 -8.70 22.01 -10.03
CA ARG A 2 -8.00 22.01 -11.33
C ARG A 2 -6.55 22.45 -11.10
N VAL A 3 -5.60 21.76 -11.75
CA VAL A 3 -4.16 22.04 -11.69
C VAL A 3 -3.61 22.23 -13.10
N GLY A 4 -2.48 22.94 -13.23
CA GLY A 4 -1.89 23.28 -14.52
C GLY A 4 -1.05 22.14 -15.13
N SER A 5 -0.46 21.29 -14.29
CA SER A 5 0.38 20.17 -14.70
C SER A 5 0.21 18.95 -13.78
N VAL A 6 0.77 17.81 -14.19
CA VAL A 6 0.77 16.58 -13.36
C VAL A 6 1.59 16.79 -12.09
N ASP A 7 2.74 17.46 -12.16
CA ASP A 7 3.59 17.75 -11.00
C ASP A 7 2.86 18.64 -9.99
N ASP A 8 2.11 19.64 -10.45
CA ASP A 8 1.23 20.44 -9.59
C ASP A 8 0.15 19.57 -8.94
N GLY A 9 -0.39 18.62 -9.70
CA GLY A 9 -1.35 17.63 -9.22
C GLY A 9 -0.79 16.76 -8.11
N ILE A 10 0.43 16.25 -8.26
CA ILE A 10 1.12 15.44 -7.26
C ILE A 10 1.36 16.27 -5.99
N ARG A 11 1.83 17.51 -6.11
CA ARG A 11 2.03 18.41 -4.96
C ARG A 11 0.72 18.74 -4.24
N ALA A 12 -0.35 18.99 -4.99
CA ALA A 12 -1.66 19.26 -4.44
C ALA A 12 -2.23 18.02 -3.73
N ALA A 13 -2.05 16.83 -4.31
CA ALA A 13 -2.47 15.56 -3.72
C ALA A 13 -1.71 15.27 -2.42
N LEU A 14 -0.38 15.45 -2.41
CA LEU A 14 0.45 15.29 -1.21
C LEU A 14 -0.02 16.22 -0.08
N LYS A 15 -0.33 17.48 -0.40
CA LYS A 15 -0.89 18.43 0.58
C LYS A 15 -2.25 17.97 1.10
N ALA A 16 -3.13 17.51 0.23
CA ALA A 16 -4.49 17.09 0.58
C ALA A 16 -4.52 15.77 1.39
N GLU A 17 -3.50 14.93 1.25
CA GLU A 17 -3.36 13.68 1.99
C GLU A 17 -3.02 13.91 3.47
N HIS A 18 -2.51 15.10 3.81
CA HIS A 18 -2.12 15.50 5.18
C HIS A 18 -1.04 14.61 5.81
N ASN A 19 -0.25 13.90 4.99
CA ASN A 19 0.81 13.00 5.43
C ASN A 19 0.29 11.86 6.34
N TYR A 20 -0.96 11.43 6.14
CA TYR A 20 -1.50 10.23 6.77
C TYR A 20 -0.90 8.95 6.16
N LYS A 21 -0.35 9.05 4.95
CA LYS A 21 0.20 7.95 4.16
C LYS A 21 -0.75 6.76 3.99
N HIS A 22 -2.06 6.99 4.02
CA HIS A 22 -3.02 5.87 4.09
C HIS A 22 -3.36 5.34 2.70
N THR A 23 -3.90 6.20 1.82
CA THR A 23 -4.35 5.76 0.49
C THR A 23 -4.24 6.89 -0.52
N SER A 24 -3.78 6.55 -1.72
CA SER A 24 -3.86 7.45 -2.87
C SER A 24 -4.20 6.70 -4.15
N ILE A 25 -4.76 7.45 -5.12
CA ILE A 25 -5.31 6.89 -6.36
C ILE A 25 -4.88 7.79 -7.52
N ILE A 26 -4.44 7.19 -8.62
CA ILE A 26 -4.13 7.89 -9.87
C ILE A 26 -4.84 7.25 -11.06
N HIS A 27 -5.33 8.09 -11.97
CA HIS A 27 -5.75 7.68 -13.30
C HIS A 27 -4.78 8.28 -14.33
N SER A 28 -3.98 7.44 -14.98
CA SER A 28 -2.96 7.83 -15.95
C SER A 28 -2.59 6.62 -16.82
N HIS A 29 -2.27 6.85 -18.10
CA HIS A 29 -1.63 5.83 -18.94
C HIS A 29 -0.10 5.90 -18.93
N ASP A 30 0.46 7.02 -18.43
CA ASP A 30 1.92 7.22 -18.35
C ASP A 30 2.48 6.64 -17.05
N VAL A 31 3.40 5.68 -17.20
CA VAL A 31 4.09 4.97 -16.10
C VAL A 31 5.00 5.91 -15.31
N ASN A 32 5.58 6.92 -15.93
CA ASN A 32 6.45 7.88 -15.25
C ASN A 32 5.64 8.74 -14.27
N HIS A 33 4.45 9.20 -14.69
CA HIS A 33 3.54 9.92 -13.80
C HIS A 33 3.08 9.06 -12.62
N MET A 34 2.72 7.80 -12.88
CA MET A 34 2.35 6.86 -11.82
C MET A 34 3.50 6.62 -10.83
N THR A 35 4.72 6.51 -11.34
CA THR A 35 5.92 6.29 -10.53
C THR A 35 6.27 7.53 -9.69
N ALA A 36 6.17 8.72 -10.28
CA ALA A 36 6.40 9.98 -9.59
C ALA A 36 5.41 10.18 -8.44
N MET A 37 4.11 9.94 -8.69
CA MET A 37 3.09 10.06 -7.65
C MET A 37 3.27 9.01 -6.55
N ALA A 38 3.55 7.75 -6.90
CA ALA A 38 3.79 6.68 -5.92
C ALA A 38 4.91 7.03 -4.94
N ARG A 39 6.04 7.53 -5.47
CA ARG A 39 7.21 7.93 -4.67
C ARG A 39 6.94 9.15 -3.80
N ALA A 40 6.18 10.12 -4.34
CA ALA A 40 5.90 11.35 -3.62
C ALA A 40 4.92 11.16 -2.46
N LEU A 41 3.88 10.34 -2.64
CA LEU A 41 2.82 10.17 -1.64
C LEU A 41 3.12 9.07 -0.63
N ASP A 42 3.86 8.02 -0.99
CA ASP A 42 4.32 6.98 -0.06
C ASP A 42 3.18 6.39 0.80
N THR A 43 2.02 6.15 0.17
CA THR A 43 0.82 5.66 0.86
C THR A 43 0.77 4.13 0.93
N THR A 44 0.23 3.58 2.02
CA THR A 44 0.01 2.13 2.22
C THR A 44 -0.73 1.47 1.06
N LEU A 45 -1.77 2.13 0.54
CA LEU A 45 -2.50 1.68 -0.64
C LEU A 45 -2.32 2.68 -1.78
N PHE A 46 -1.82 2.21 -2.92
CA PHE A 46 -1.72 3.02 -4.14
C PHE A 46 -2.42 2.35 -5.31
N ILE A 47 -3.58 2.88 -5.70
CA ILE A 47 -4.41 2.32 -6.76
C ILE A 47 -4.17 3.08 -8.07
N LYS A 48 -4.04 2.34 -9.18
CA LYS A 48 -3.78 2.88 -10.51
C LYS A 48 -4.91 2.47 -11.45
N ASN A 49 -5.59 3.43 -12.07
CA ASN A 49 -6.63 3.20 -13.08
C ASN A 49 -7.80 2.31 -12.61
N GLY A 50 -8.12 2.32 -11.32
CA GLY A 50 -9.19 1.51 -10.74
C GLY A 50 -9.94 2.23 -9.61
N PRO A 51 -11.10 1.71 -9.20
CA PRO A 51 -11.83 2.23 -8.05
C PRO A 51 -11.06 1.99 -6.74
N CYS A 52 -11.36 2.75 -5.69
CA CYS A 52 -10.66 2.64 -4.41
C CYS A 52 -10.70 1.23 -3.79
N GLY A 53 -11.82 0.50 -3.96
CA GLY A 53 -11.98 -0.87 -3.46
C GLY A 53 -11.03 -1.88 -4.11
N ALA A 54 -10.44 -1.57 -5.26
CA ALA A 54 -9.46 -2.45 -5.91
C ALA A 54 -8.22 -2.67 -5.03
N GLY A 55 -7.87 -1.70 -4.17
CA GLY A 55 -6.78 -1.85 -3.18
C GLY A 55 -7.06 -2.88 -2.07
N LEU A 56 -8.29 -3.40 -1.98
CA LEU A 56 -8.75 -4.37 -0.98
C LEU A 56 -9.23 -5.68 -1.61
N GLY A 57 -8.82 -5.97 -2.83
CA GLY A 57 -9.24 -7.19 -3.55
C GLY A 57 -10.65 -7.14 -4.16
N LEU A 58 -11.35 -5.98 -4.10
CA LEU A 58 -12.67 -5.80 -4.72
C LEU A 58 -12.49 -5.31 -6.16
N GLY A 59 -12.15 -6.23 -7.07
CA GLY A 59 -11.87 -5.93 -8.48
C GLY A 59 -10.41 -5.58 -8.78
N GLY A 60 -9.51 -5.75 -7.81
CA GLY A 60 -8.06 -5.77 -7.98
C GLY A 60 -7.47 -7.06 -7.42
N GLU A 61 -6.21 -7.37 -7.73
CA GLU A 61 -5.50 -8.50 -7.13
C GLU A 61 -5.17 -8.24 -5.65
N GLY A 62 -5.15 -9.31 -4.84
CA GLY A 62 -4.83 -9.24 -3.41
C GLY A 62 -5.93 -9.85 -2.54
N TYR A 63 -5.83 -9.61 -1.23
CA TYR A 63 -6.78 -10.08 -0.23
C TYR A 63 -7.52 -8.91 0.45
N LEU A 64 -8.72 -9.18 0.95
CA LEU A 64 -9.56 -8.20 1.63
C LEU A 64 -9.24 -8.11 3.12
N SER A 65 -9.15 -6.88 3.65
CA SER A 65 -9.27 -6.56 5.07
C SER A 65 -9.88 -5.17 5.25
N PHE A 66 -10.65 -4.99 6.32
CA PHE A 66 -11.21 -3.68 6.71
C PHE A 66 -10.34 -2.97 7.77
N SER A 67 -9.17 -3.54 8.09
CA SER A 67 -8.19 -2.91 8.97
C SER A 67 -6.89 -2.70 8.19
N ILE A 68 -6.52 -1.43 8.01
CA ILE A 68 -5.31 -1.02 7.30
C ILE A 68 -4.42 -0.27 8.30
N ALA A 69 -3.40 -0.96 8.78
CA ALA A 69 -2.53 -0.49 9.85
C ALA A 69 -1.39 0.38 9.27
N THR A 70 -1.74 1.63 8.89
CA THR A 70 -0.79 2.58 8.30
C THR A 70 0.25 3.10 9.30
N PRO A 71 -0.12 3.60 10.51
CA PRO A 71 0.87 4.20 11.42
C PRO A 71 1.90 3.20 11.98
N THR A 72 1.51 1.94 12.15
CA THR A 72 2.34 0.85 12.69
C THR A 72 3.02 0.02 11.59
N GLY A 73 2.59 0.16 10.33
CA GLY A 73 3.30 -0.32 9.15
C GLY A 73 2.96 -1.76 8.71
N GLU A 74 2.00 -2.44 9.33
CA GLU A 74 1.60 -3.79 8.91
C GLU A 74 0.77 -3.79 7.61
N GLY A 75 0.27 -2.63 7.20
CA GLY A 75 -0.49 -2.47 5.96
C GLY A 75 -1.88 -3.11 6.04
N VAL A 76 -2.32 -3.75 4.95
CA VAL A 76 -3.59 -4.49 4.93
C VAL A 76 -3.45 -5.72 5.83
N THR A 77 -4.11 -5.70 6.99
CA THR A 77 -3.91 -6.75 8.00
C THR A 77 -4.40 -8.11 7.52
N ASN A 78 -3.76 -9.16 8.00
CA ASN A 78 -4.13 -10.54 7.71
C ASN A 78 -3.91 -11.40 8.98
N PRO A 79 -4.26 -12.71 8.98
CA PRO A 79 -4.05 -13.55 10.16
C PRO A 79 -2.62 -13.53 10.71
N LYS A 80 -1.58 -13.38 9.86
CA LYS A 80 -0.19 -13.30 10.32
C LYS A 80 0.06 -12.05 11.16
N THR A 81 -0.60 -10.94 10.86
CA THR A 81 -0.51 -9.67 11.61
C THR A 81 -0.87 -9.85 13.09
N PHE A 82 -1.77 -10.80 13.41
CA PHE A 82 -2.25 -11.03 14.77
C PHE A 82 -1.58 -12.22 15.46
N THR A 83 -0.44 -12.70 14.94
CA THR A 83 0.27 -13.86 15.48
C THR A 83 1.71 -13.52 15.85
N ARG A 84 2.24 -14.20 16.87
CA ARG A 84 3.64 -14.07 17.27
C ARG A 84 4.51 -15.00 16.42
N VAL A 85 5.53 -14.44 15.76
CA VAL A 85 6.56 -15.25 15.10
C VAL A 85 7.40 -15.96 16.17
N ARG A 86 7.50 -17.29 16.08
CA ARG A 86 8.32 -18.11 16.98
C ARG A 86 9.40 -18.81 16.17
N ARG A 87 10.65 -18.70 16.61
CA ARG A 87 11.77 -19.50 16.09
C ARG A 87 12.06 -20.62 17.08
N CYS A 88 12.06 -21.86 16.60
CA CYS A 88 12.42 -23.05 17.36
C CYS A 88 13.55 -23.77 16.62
N VAL A 89 14.59 -24.19 17.34
CA VAL A 89 15.75 -24.88 16.78
C VAL A 89 15.88 -26.22 17.48
N MET A 90 15.97 -27.30 16.71
CA MET A 90 16.39 -28.61 17.23
C MET A 90 17.89 -28.76 17.02
N VAL A 91 18.65 -28.78 18.11
CA VAL A 91 20.09 -29.01 18.11
C VAL A 91 20.34 -30.52 18.18
N ASP A 92 21.31 -31.01 17.41
CA ASP A 92 21.79 -32.40 17.39
C ASP A 92 20.79 -33.51 17.00
N ASN A 93 19.54 -33.18 16.64
CA ASN A 93 18.53 -34.17 16.23
C ASN A 93 17.65 -33.65 15.07
N LEU A 94 16.78 -34.51 14.50
CA LEU A 94 16.02 -34.26 13.26
C LEU A 94 16.88 -33.92 12.02
N ARG A 95 18.11 -34.43 11.95
CA ARG A 95 18.92 -34.51 10.72
C ARG A 95 18.70 -35.89 10.09
N ILE A 96 17.68 -35.99 9.25
CA ILE A 96 17.18 -37.27 8.69
C ILE A 96 17.87 -37.69 7.37
N TYR A 97 18.98 -37.04 7.03
CA TYR A 97 19.91 -37.44 5.96
C TYR A 97 21.34 -37.23 6.43
#